data_AF-Q8GV07-F1
#
_entry.id   AF-Q8GV07-F1
#
_cell.length_a   1.000
_cell.length_b   1.000
_cell.length_c   1.000
_cell.angle_alpha   90.00
_cell.angle_beta   90.00
_cell.angle_gamma   90.00
#
_symmetry.space_group_name_H-M   'P 1'
#
loop_
_entity.id
_entity.type
_entity.pdbx_description
1 polymer ?
#
loop_
_entity_poly.entity_id
_entity_poly.type
_entity_poly.pdbx_seq_one_letter_code
_entity_poly.pdbx_strand_id
1 'polypeptide(L)'
;LAMDINRENYELGLPVIQKAGLEHKIEFKEGPALPVLDQMIEDGKYHGTYDFIFVDADKDNYINYHKRLIELVKVGGLIGYDNTLWNGSVVAPADAPMRKYVRYYRDFVLELNKALAADPRIEICMLPVGDGITLCRRIK
;
A
#
# COMPACT_ATOMS: atom_id res chain seq x y z
N LEU A 1 -8.12 4.87 9.76
CA LEU A 1 -6.70 5.20 9.99
C LEU A 1 -6.07 5.57 8.65
N ALA A 2 -5.52 6.77 8.54
CA ALA A 2 -4.74 7.27 7.42
C ALA A 2 -3.35 7.66 7.92
N MET A 3 -2.31 7.42 7.13
CA MET A 3 -0.91 7.66 7.49
C MET A 3 -0.18 8.31 6.33
N ASP A 4 0.52 9.41 6.58
CA ASP A 4 1.38 10.07 5.61
C ASP A 4 2.50 10.82 6.33
N ILE A 5 3.68 10.93 5.70
CA ILE A 5 4.80 11.72 6.23
C ILE A 5 4.56 13.23 6.11
N ASN A 6 3.60 13.65 5.28
CA ASN A 6 3.35 15.06 4.98
C ASN A 6 1.91 15.46 5.36
N ARG A 7 1.77 16.16 6.48
CA ARG A 7 0.49 16.70 6.94
C ARG A 7 -0.03 17.84 6.07
N GLU A 8 0.83 18.70 5.55
CA GLU A 8 0.41 19.88 4.76
C GLU A 8 -0.42 19.46 3.52
N ASN A 9 -0.01 18.40 2.83
CA ASN A 9 -0.75 17.85 1.69
C ASN A 9 -2.12 17.28 2.09
N TYR A 10 -2.21 16.62 3.25
CA TYR A 10 -3.49 16.16 3.79
C TYR A 10 -4.41 17.35 4.11
N GLU A 11 -3.88 18.38 4.78
CA GLU A 11 -4.62 19.56 5.20
C GLU A 11 -5.08 20.42 4.00
N LEU A 12 -4.36 20.38 2.88
CA LEU A 12 -4.79 21.00 1.63
C LEU A 12 -6.13 20.41 1.12
N GLY A 13 -6.30 19.08 1.22
CA GLY A 13 -7.52 18.39 0.80
C GLY A 13 -8.61 18.33 1.87
N LEU A 14 -8.26 18.52 3.15
CA LEU A 14 -9.15 18.38 4.29
C LEU A 14 -10.44 19.22 4.20
N PRO A 15 -10.43 20.50 3.78
CA PRO A 15 -11.65 21.29 3.63
C PRO A 15 -12.69 20.66 2.69
N VAL A 16 -12.23 19.93 1.67
CA VAL A 16 -13.12 19.22 0.73
C VAL A 16 -13.75 18.00 1.41
N ILE A 17 -12.97 17.25 2.18
CA ILE A 17 -13.45 16.10 2.97
C ILE A 17 -14.46 16.56 4.04
N GLN A 18 -14.18 17.68 4.70
CA GLN A 18 -15.07 18.32 5.67
C GLN A 18 -16.37 18.77 5.02
N LYS A 19 -16.29 19.40 3.84
CA LYS A 19 -17.48 19.79 3.05
C LYS A 19 -18.32 18.58 2.64
N ALA A 20 -17.70 17.43 2.41
CA ALA A 20 -18.40 16.17 2.14
C ALA A 20 -19.00 15.53 3.41
N GLY A 21 -18.69 16.05 4.61
CA GLY A 21 -19.18 15.53 5.89
C GLY A 21 -18.55 14.21 6.31
N LEU A 22 -17.37 13.85 5.80
CA LEU A 22 -16.75 12.53 5.98
C LEU A 22 -15.50 12.51 6.87
N GLU A 23 -15.02 13.67 7.32
CA GLU A 23 -13.81 13.79 8.16
C GLU A 23 -13.88 12.91 9.42
N HIS A 24 -15.06 12.77 10.03
CA HIS A 24 -15.29 11.96 11.24
C HIS A 24 -14.91 10.48 11.09
N LYS A 25 -14.69 9.98 9.87
CA LYS A 25 -14.23 8.61 9.58
C LYS A 25 -12.69 8.48 9.55
N ILE A 26 -11.97 9.60 9.59
CA ILE A 26 -10.53 9.66 9.35
C ILE A 26 -9.80 9.96 10.66
N GLU A 27 -9.07 8.97 11.15
CA GLU A 27 -7.97 9.20 12.09
C GLU A 27 -6.68 9.34 11.27
N PHE A 28 -6.13 10.55 11.18
CA PHE A 28 -4.88 10.82 10.46
C PHE A 28 -3.68 10.84 11.41
N LYS A 29 -2.64 10.05 11.10
CA LYS A 29 -1.35 10.05 11.80
C LYS A 29 -0.27 10.56 10.84
N GLU A 30 0.43 11.59 11.27
CA GLU A 30 1.60 12.09 10.54
C GLU A 30 2.85 11.29 10.92
N GLY A 31 3.64 10.94 9.91
CA GLY A 31 4.92 10.27 10.06
C GLY A 31 5.03 8.97 9.26
N PRO A 32 6.19 8.29 9.33
CA PRO A 32 6.40 7.04 8.62
C PRO A 32 5.41 5.95 9.08
N ALA A 33 4.88 5.17 8.14
CA ALA A 33 3.89 4.14 8.44
C ALA A 33 4.48 2.93 9.19
N LEU A 34 5.73 2.53 8.90
CA LEU A 34 6.34 1.32 9.49
C LEU A 34 6.31 1.30 11.02
N PRO A 35 6.78 2.34 11.75
CA PRO A 35 6.70 2.37 13.21
C PRO A 35 5.29 2.23 13.77
N VAL A 36 4.29 2.83 13.10
CA VAL A 36 2.88 2.71 13.51
C VAL A 36 2.39 1.27 13.33
N LEU A 37 2.72 0.64 12.20
CA LEU A 37 2.38 -0.75 11.94
C LEU A 37 3.06 -1.69 12.94
N ASP A 38 4.33 -1.47 13.29
CA ASP A 38 5.06 -2.26 14.28
C ASP A 38 4.37 -2.17 15.67
N GLN A 39 4.01 -0.96 16.11
CA GLN A 39 3.27 -0.77 17.37
C GLN A 39 1.91 -1.49 17.36
N MET A 40 1.20 -1.47 16.23
CA MET A 40 -0.09 -2.16 16.11
C MET A 40 0.06 -3.69 16.16
N ILE A 41 1.15 -4.22 15.62
CA ILE A 41 1.48 -5.65 15.73
C ILE A 41 1.79 -6.02 17.17
N GLU A 42 2.59 -5.20 17.87
CA GLU A 42 2.98 -5.43 19.27
C GLU A 42 1.80 -5.38 20.24
N ASP A 43 0.85 -4.47 20.05
CA ASP A 43 -0.36 -4.35 20.89
C ASP A 43 -1.26 -5.61 20.77
N GLY A 44 -1.23 -6.29 19.61
CA GLY A 44 -1.96 -7.54 19.38
C GLY A 44 -3.47 -7.35 19.17
N LYS A 45 -4.09 -6.32 19.75
CA LYS A 45 -5.53 -6.05 19.61
C LYS A 45 -5.97 -5.69 18.19
N TYR A 46 -5.03 -5.29 17.33
CA TYR A 46 -5.29 -4.91 15.94
C TYR A 46 -5.16 -6.08 14.95
N HIS A 47 -4.81 -7.28 15.43
CA HIS A 47 -4.67 -8.46 14.58
C HIS A 47 -6.03 -8.84 14.00
N GLY A 48 -6.09 -8.90 12.67
CA GLY A 48 -7.31 -9.25 11.94
C GLY A 48 -8.48 -8.28 12.14
N THR A 49 -8.24 -7.02 12.51
CA THR A 49 -9.32 -6.04 12.72
C THR A 49 -9.66 -5.20 11.50
N TYR A 50 -8.79 -5.17 10.49
CA TYR A 50 -8.99 -4.34 9.29
C TYR A 50 -9.69 -5.14 8.19
N ASP A 51 -10.79 -4.58 7.67
CA ASP A 51 -11.52 -5.13 6.52
C ASP A 51 -10.79 -4.88 5.19
N PHE A 52 -10.23 -3.68 5.06
CA PHE A 52 -9.57 -3.19 3.86
C PHE A 52 -8.37 -2.32 4.21
N ILE A 53 -7.29 -2.47 3.44
CA ILE A 53 -6.08 -1.66 3.56
C ILE A 53 -5.62 -1.25 2.15
N PHE A 54 -5.39 0.04 1.93
CA PHE A 54 -4.85 0.57 0.68
C PHE A 54 -3.43 1.09 0.90
N VAL A 55 -2.48 0.65 0.07
CA VAL A 55 -1.07 0.97 0.17
C VAL A 55 -0.64 1.73 -1.08
N ASP A 56 -0.54 3.05 -0.94
CA ASP A 56 0.00 3.95 -1.96
C ASP A 56 1.07 4.88 -1.36
N ALA A 57 2.20 4.29 -0.99
CA ALA A 57 3.34 5.00 -0.40
C ALA A 57 4.66 4.72 -1.15
N ASP A 58 5.77 4.75 -0.43
CA ASP A 58 7.13 4.42 -0.86
C ASP A 58 7.29 2.92 -1.21
N LYS A 59 7.64 2.66 -2.48
CA LYS A 59 7.56 1.33 -3.10
C LYS A 59 8.60 0.35 -2.54
N ASP A 60 9.73 0.85 -2.09
CA ASP A 60 10.79 0.09 -1.43
C ASP A 60 10.37 -0.51 -0.08
N ASN A 61 9.31 0.00 0.54
CA ASN A 61 8.76 -0.56 1.77
C ASN A 61 7.54 -1.48 1.58
N TYR A 62 7.03 -1.71 0.36
CA TYR A 62 5.78 -2.48 0.19
C TYR A 62 5.87 -3.91 0.73
N ILE A 63 7.01 -4.58 0.55
CA ILE A 63 7.26 -5.90 1.14
C ILE A 63 7.31 -5.82 2.67
N ASN A 64 7.91 -4.77 3.22
CA ASN A 64 7.99 -4.56 4.66
C ASN A 64 6.62 -4.28 5.28
N TYR A 65 5.78 -3.51 4.58
CA TYR A 65 4.37 -3.32 4.93
C TYR A 65 3.63 -4.64 4.86
N HIS A 66 3.73 -5.39 3.75
CA HIS A 66 3.01 -6.65 3.56
C HIS A 66 3.19 -7.63 4.73
N LYS A 67 4.42 -7.72 5.27
CA LYS A 67 4.73 -8.55 6.45
C LYS A 67 3.90 -8.20 7.69
N ARG A 68 3.53 -6.92 7.89
CA ARG A 68 2.65 -6.49 9.00
C ARG A 68 1.18 -6.53 8.58
N LEU A 69 0.86 -5.99 7.40
CA LEU A 69 -0.51 -5.81 6.95
C LEU A 69 -1.27 -7.13 6.86
N ILE A 70 -0.58 -8.24 6.52
CA ILE A 70 -1.20 -9.57 6.50
C ILE A 70 -1.69 -10.04 7.88
N GLU A 71 -1.05 -9.60 8.97
CA GLU A 71 -1.48 -9.91 10.34
C GLU A 71 -2.63 -8.99 10.78
N LEU A 72 -2.64 -7.74 10.30
CA LEU A 72 -3.63 -6.73 10.66
C LEU A 72 -4.95 -6.85 9.87
N VAL A 73 -4.90 -7.28 8.62
CA VAL A 73 -6.09 -7.51 7.78
C VAL A 73 -6.77 -8.80 8.20
N LYS A 74 -8.10 -8.82 8.29
CA LYS A 74 -8.85 -10.05 8.65
C LYS A 74 -8.74 -11.11 7.56
N VAL A 75 -8.95 -12.39 7.92
CA VAL A 75 -9.16 -13.44 6.90
C VAL A 75 -10.40 -13.08 6.07
N GLY A 76 -10.27 -13.13 4.74
CA GLY A 76 -11.25 -12.64 3.78
C GLY A 76 -11.20 -11.13 3.54
N GLY A 77 -10.43 -10.38 4.31
CA GLY A 77 -10.16 -8.96 4.07
C GLY A 77 -9.19 -8.75 2.90
N LEU A 78 -9.06 -7.49 2.49
CA LEU A 78 -8.41 -7.12 1.23
C LEU A 78 -7.32 -6.07 1.42
N ILE A 79 -6.15 -6.30 0.82
CA ILE A 79 -5.07 -5.31 0.72
C ILE A 79 -4.94 -4.91 -0.76
N GLY A 80 -4.96 -3.61 -1.07
CA GLY A 80 -4.67 -3.09 -2.40
C GLY A 80 -3.31 -2.41 -2.44
N TYR A 81 -2.41 -2.86 -3.31
CA TYR A 81 -1.13 -2.20 -3.60
C TYR A 81 -1.24 -1.41 -4.89
N ASP A 82 -0.95 -0.11 -4.84
CA ASP A 82 -1.06 0.77 -6.00
C ASP A 82 0.26 0.89 -6.81
N ASN A 83 0.12 1.35 -8.05
CA ASN A 83 1.17 1.53 -9.06
C ASN A 83 2.02 0.28 -9.34
N THR A 84 1.41 -0.90 -9.27
CA THR A 84 2.08 -2.20 -9.45
C THR A 84 2.50 -2.49 -10.89
N LEU A 85 2.04 -1.71 -11.88
CA LEU A 85 2.56 -1.73 -13.25
C LEU A 85 3.63 -0.66 -13.51
N TRP A 86 3.80 0.28 -12.57
CA TRP A 86 4.88 1.28 -12.49
C TRP A 86 5.22 1.96 -13.81
N ASN A 87 4.25 2.68 -14.36
CA ASN A 87 4.26 3.37 -15.64
C ASN A 87 4.66 2.45 -16.82
N GLY A 88 4.32 1.17 -16.74
CA GLY A 88 4.69 0.12 -17.69
C GLY A 88 6.19 -0.22 -17.70
N SER A 89 7.00 0.38 -16.82
CA SER A 89 8.45 0.18 -16.80
C SER A 89 8.86 -1.25 -16.44
N VAL A 90 7.96 -2.00 -15.81
CA VAL A 90 8.15 -3.41 -15.44
C VAL A 90 8.44 -4.33 -16.64
N VAL A 91 8.03 -3.94 -17.86
CA VAL A 91 8.33 -4.67 -19.11
C VAL A 91 9.29 -3.91 -20.03
N ALA A 92 9.77 -2.73 -19.63
CA ALA A 92 10.67 -1.95 -20.45
C ALA A 92 12.08 -2.59 -20.53
N PRO A 93 12.76 -2.49 -21.69
CA PRO A 93 14.14 -2.93 -21.87
C PRO A 93 15.12 -2.28 -20.87
N ALA A 94 16.24 -2.94 -20.60
CA ALA A 94 17.22 -2.48 -19.61
C ALA A 94 17.83 -1.11 -19.95
N ASP A 95 18.02 -0.83 -21.25
CA ASP A 95 18.58 0.39 -21.83
C ASP A 95 17.54 1.47 -22.12
N ALA A 96 16.24 1.19 -21.91
CA ALA A 96 15.20 2.16 -22.18
C ALA A 96 15.39 3.43 -21.32
N PRO A 97 15.23 4.64 -21.90
CA PRO A 97 15.33 5.88 -21.15
C PRO A 97 14.18 5.97 -20.13
N MET A 98 14.51 6.29 -18.89
CA MET A 98 13.54 6.39 -17.78
C MET A 98 13.92 7.54 -16.86
N ARG A 99 12.91 8.18 -16.26
CA ARG A 99 13.13 9.13 -15.16
C ARG A 99 13.82 8.42 -13.98
N LYS A 100 14.69 9.14 -13.27
CA LYS A 100 15.49 8.58 -12.17
C LYS A 100 14.66 7.84 -11.13
N TYR A 101 13.54 8.41 -10.68
CA TYR A 101 12.67 7.78 -9.68
C TYR A 101 11.97 6.53 -10.22
N VAL A 102 11.55 6.52 -11.49
CA VAL A 102 10.93 5.35 -12.12
C VAL A 102 11.94 4.20 -12.13
N ARG A 103 13.17 4.47 -12.58
CA ARG A 103 14.25 3.47 -12.58
C ARG A 103 14.57 2.96 -11.18
N TYR A 104 14.63 3.86 -10.19
CA TYR A 104 14.94 3.49 -8.80
C TYR A 104 13.90 2.53 -8.21
N TYR A 105 12.61 2.87 -8.33
CA TYR A 105 11.54 2.06 -7.73
C TYR A 105 11.14 0.82 -8.55
N ARG A 106 11.50 0.77 -9.84
CA ARG A 106 11.15 -0.35 -10.74
C ARG A 106 11.56 -1.71 -10.17
N ASP A 107 12.77 -1.81 -9.62
CA ASP A 107 13.28 -3.10 -9.14
C ASP A 107 12.52 -3.56 -7.88
N PHE A 108 12.14 -2.63 -7.00
CA PHE A 108 11.29 -2.93 -5.85
C PHE A 108 9.87 -3.36 -6.26
N VAL A 109 9.28 -2.73 -7.29
CA VAL A 109 7.98 -3.16 -7.82
C VAL A 109 8.06 -4.54 -8.47
N LEU A 110 9.14 -4.85 -9.20
CA LEU A 110 9.36 -6.19 -9.76
C LEU A 110 9.52 -7.25 -8.66
N GLU A 111 10.24 -6.93 -7.58
CA GLU A 111 10.41 -7.81 -6.42
C GLU A 111 9.07 -8.03 -5.71
N LEU A 112 8.34 -6.96 -5.44
CA LEU A 112 7.01 -7.01 -4.83
C LEU A 112 6.07 -7.90 -5.64
N ASN A 113 5.95 -7.66 -6.95
CA ASN A 113 5.01 -8.40 -7.80
C ASN A 113 5.29 -9.90 -7.78
N LYS A 114 6.57 -10.30 -7.78
CA LYS A 114 6.99 -11.70 -7.62
C LYS A 114 6.65 -12.25 -6.24
N ALA A 115 6.91 -11.47 -5.19
CA ALA A 115 6.62 -11.87 -3.81
C ALA A 115 5.13 -12.08 -3.59
N LEU A 116 4.28 -11.16 -4.04
CA LEU A 116 2.81 -11.27 -3.95
C LEU A 116 2.28 -12.47 -4.75
N ALA A 117 2.82 -12.72 -5.95
CA ALA A 117 2.42 -13.87 -6.77
C ALA A 117 2.82 -15.23 -6.15
N ALA A 118 3.84 -15.25 -5.31
CA ALA A 118 4.33 -16.45 -4.63
C ALA A 118 3.80 -16.63 -3.21
N ASP A 119 3.07 -15.65 -2.64
CA ASP A 119 2.64 -15.69 -1.24
C ASP A 119 1.41 -16.61 -1.06
N PRO A 120 1.53 -17.73 -0.31
CA PRO A 120 0.46 -18.72 -0.16
C PRO A 120 -0.64 -18.30 0.82
N ARG A 121 -0.55 -17.10 1.41
CA ARG A 121 -1.52 -16.55 2.38
C ARG A 121 -2.57 -15.68 1.70
N ILE A 122 -2.41 -15.37 0.41
CA ILE A 122 -3.29 -14.48 -0.34
C ILE A 122 -3.75 -15.08 -1.66
N GLU A 123 -4.92 -14.67 -2.12
CA GLU A 123 -5.30 -14.71 -3.54
C GLU A 123 -5.05 -13.34 -4.14
N ILE A 124 -4.52 -13.29 -5.36
CA ILE A 124 -4.18 -12.02 -6.01
C ILE A 124 -4.92 -11.80 -7.31
N CYS A 125 -5.16 -10.52 -7.62
CA CYS A 125 -5.62 -10.05 -8.91
C CYS A 125 -4.91 -8.72 -9.23
N MET A 126 -4.04 -8.74 -10.25
CA MET A 126 -3.39 -7.53 -10.75
C MET A 126 -4.24 -6.93 -11.87
N LEU A 127 -4.81 -5.74 -11.63
CA LEU A 127 -5.74 -5.07 -12.53
C LEU A 127 -5.06 -3.88 -13.21
N PRO A 128 -5.25 -3.69 -14.53
CA PRO A 128 -4.71 -2.54 -15.27
C PRO A 128 -5.58 -1.28 -15.09
N VAL A 129 -5.97 -0.96 -13.86
CA VAL A 129 -6.66 0.28 -13.50
C VAL A 129 -5.63 1.26 -12.94
N GLY A 130 -5.68 2.52 -13.38
CA GLY A 130 -4.67 3.52 -13.01
C GLY A 130 -3.28 3.09 -13.48
N ASP A 131 -2.30 3.11 -12.57
CA ASP A 131 -0.93 2.63 -12.84
C ASP A 131 -0.73 1.17 -12.39
N GLY A 132 -1.83 0.42 -12.32
CA GLY A 132 -1.87 -0.97 -11.87
C GLY A 132 -2.17 -1.09 -10.39
N ILE A 133 -3.25 -1.78 -10.05
CA ILE A 133 -3.59 -2.13 -8.66
C ILE A 133 -3.55 -3.64 -8.49
N THR A 134 -2.78 -4.12 -7.51
CA THR A 134 -2.79 -5.54 -7.14
C THR A 134 -3.64 -5.72 -5.89
N LEU A 135 -4.80 -6.34 -6.08
CA LEU A 135 -5.71 -6.72 -5.01
C LEU A 135 -5.27 -8.06 -4.42
N CYS A 136 -5.11 -8.11 -3.10
CA CYS A 136 -4.64 -9.26 -2.33
C CYS A 136 -5.69 -9.62 -1.27
N ARG A 137 -6.45 -10.70 -1.48
CA ARG A 137 -7.43 -11.20 -0.51
C ARG A 137 -6.74 -12.19 0.44
N ARG A 138 -6.74 -11.92 1.74
CA ARG A 138 -6.19 -12.83 2.75
C ARG A 138 -7.04 -14.10 2.84
N ILE A 139 -6.40 -15.28 2.80
CA ILE A 139 -7.10 -16.58 2.85
C ILE A 139 -6.76 -17.43 4.09
N LYS A 140 -5.71 -17.06 4.83
CA LYS A 140 -5.23 -17.73 6.06
C LYS A 140 -4.74 -16.66 7.02
#